data_AF-A0A4P8QDY2-F1
#
_entry.id   AF-A0A4P8QDY2-F1
#
_cell.length_a   1.000
_cell.length_b   1.000
_cell.length_c   1.000
_cell.angle_alpha   90.00
_cell.angle_beta   90.00
_cell.angle_gamma   90.00
#
_symmetry.space_group_name_H-M   'P 1'
#
loop_
_entity.id
_entity.type
_entity.pdbx_description
1 polymer ?
#
loop_
_entity_poly.entity_id
_entity_poly.type
_entity_poly.pdbx_seq_one_letter_code
_entity_poly.pdbx_strand_id
1 'polypeptide(L)'
;MTGTGGEPPDDIERLIQEVLAELGYSGDAAVVARKVKRLNLGLPAEDEFSVICAWLGRCRLVHKLDQAQAPLSSRDTFQVPDLLAAFDTGGPVLIEVKSKKSPTLSLRPDYLGRLQAYADLVGRPLLIAWKFHSIWTLFDARHLQLARTSFNISHERAMKENLLGLLAGDVAYVLRPGAGVHFDLAKEELIGVEGDAANFTETWKMRVSEVFFTDGDGARRSDLHGETQQLLATWNLETVEDHSPTSIRNSFIVGDGGVQFAHVALVHLLTWEGGRTGPPPWRQLLQAPKITRTIDDFGRALDRALGEKVVRYVFHQQPQTTPDFILSKDEAAAPGGAAATA
;
A
#
# COMPACT_ATOMS: atom_id res chain seq x y z
N MET A 1 20.16 20.30 21.75
CA MET A 1 19.30 19.36 20.98
C MET A 1 19.57 19.59 19.50
N THR A 2 20.59 18.94 18.97
CA THR A 2 20.94 18.96 17.55
C THR A 2 20.11 17.88 16.86
N GLY A 3 19.20 18.30 15.98
CA GLY A 3 18.37 17.39 15.20
C GLY A 3 19.24 16.48 14.33
N THR A 4 18.84 15.22 14.23
CA THR A 4 19.42 14.23 13.33
C THR A 4 19.19 14.69 11.88
N GLY A 5 20.22 15.31 11.30
CA GLY A 5 20.25 15.63 9.88
C GLY A 5 20.36 14.33 9.10
N GLY A 6 19.23 13.83 8.59
CA GLY A 6 19.25 12.80 7.56
C GLY A 6 19.92 13.35 6.29
N GLU A 7 20.57 12.48 5.53
CA GLU A 7 21.18 12.87 4.26
C GLU A 7 20.15 13.59 3.36
N PRO A 8 20.57 14.66 2.67
CA PRO A 8 19.72 15.34 1.71
C PRO A 8 19.35 14.37 0.58
N PRO A 9 18.12 14.46 0.03
CA PRO A 9 17.70 13.62 -1.09
C PRO A 9 18.59 13.84 -2.32
N ASP A 10 18.77 12.79 -3.12
CA ASP A 10 19.68 12.80 -4.29
C ASP A 10 19.32 13.87 -5.34
N ASP A 11 18.07 14.32 -5.39
CA ASP A 11 17.58 15.35 -6.32
C ASP A 11 17.31 16.72 -5.64
N ILE A 12 17.91 16.98 -4.48
CA ILE A 12 17.70 18.19 -3.68
C ILE A 12 17.87 19.49 -4.48
N GLU A 13 18.84 19.53 -5.39
CA GLU A 13 19.12 20.70 -6.23
C GLU A 13 17.95 21.04 -7.14
N ARG A 14 17.33 20.02 -7.76
CA ARG A 14 16.14 20.17 -8.59
C ARG A 14 14.94 20.62 -7.75
N LEU A 15 14.73 20.01 -6.58
CA LEU A 15 13.62 20.38 -5.70
C LEU A 15 13.72 21.83 -5.23
N ILE A 16 14.93 22.32 -4.94
CA ILE A 16 15.18 23.72 -4.61
C ILE A 16 14.82 24.62 -5.80
N GLN A 17 15.26 24.26 -7.01
CA GLN A 17 14.96 25.03 -8.23
C GLN A 17 13.45 25.10 -8.52
N GLU A 18 12.72 23.99 -8.40
CA GLU A 18 11.25 23.95 -8.55
C GLU A 18 10.56 24.91 -7.58
N VAL A 19 10.97 24.89 -6.30
CA VAL A 19 10.39 25.77 -5.28
C VAL A 19 10.69 27.25 -5.53
N LEU A 20 11.92 27.57 -5.97
CA LEU A 20 12.30 28.93 -6.31
C LEU A 20 11.58 29.43 -7.57
N ALA A 21 11.32 28.55 -8.55
CA ALA A 21 10.53 28.90 -9.73
C ALA A 21 9.08 29.26 -9.36
N GLU A 22 8.49 28.57 -8.38
CA GLU A 22 7.14 28.89 -7.89
C GLU A 22 7.05 30.17 -7.04
N LEU A 23 8.03 30.37 -6.15
CA LEU A 23 8.00 31.46 -5.16
C LEU A 23 8.67 32.75 -5.66
N GLY A 24 9.52 32.66 -6.67
CA GLY A 24 10.50 33.68 -7.02
C GLY A 24 11.71 33.68 -6.06
N TYR A 25 12.78 34.37 -6.47
CA TYR A 25 14.05 34.43 -5.74
C TYR A 25 14.03 35.25 -4.44
N SER A 26 12.89 35.85 -4.09
CA SER A 26 12.71 36.67 -2.87
C SER A 26 12.02 35.92 -1.72
N GLY A 27 11.76 34.62 -1.85
CA GLY A 27 11.07 33.83 -0.83
C GLY A 27 11.90 33.60 0.45
N ASP A 28 11.22 33.58 1.60
CA ASP A 28 11.81 33.22 2.90
C ASP A 28 12.42 31.80 2.86
N ALA A 29 13.69 31.68 3.27
CA ALA A 29 14.43 30.43 3.32
C ALA A 29 13.70 29.32 4.12
N ALA A 30 12.97 29.67 5.18
CA ALA A 30 12.17 28.70 5.94
C ALA A 30 10.96 28.19 5.15
N VAL A 31 10.36 29.03 4.31
CA VAL A 31 9.28 28.64 3.38
C VAL A 31 9.83 27.73 2.29
N VAL A 32 11.00 28.06 1.73
CA VAL A 32 11.70 27.23 0.74
C VAL A 32 12.00 25.85 1.32
N ALA A 33 12.65 25.79 2.49
CA ALA A 33 12.98 24.52 3.15
C ALA A 33 11.75 23.66 3.44
N ARG A 34 10.63 24.26 3.90
CA ARG A 34 9.36 23.54 4.10
C ARG A 34 8.78 23.01 2.80
N LYS A 35 8.77 23.80 1.72
CA LYS A 35 8.27 23.37 0.42
C LYS A 35 9.15 22.29 -0.21
N VAL A 36 10.47 22.43 -0.14
CA VAL A 36 11.43 21.41 -0.61
C VAL A 36 11.23 20.10 0.14
N LYS A 37 11.12 20.15 1.48
CA LYS A 37 10.80 18.97 2.29
C LYS A 37 9.47 18.34 1.86
N ARG A 38 8.45 19.14 1.58
CA ARG A 38 7.14 18.66 1.10
C ARG A 38 7.24 18.01 -0.28
N LEU A 39 7.97 18.61 -1.22
CA LEU A 39 8.18 18.02 -2.56
C LEU A 39 9.00 16.74 -2.48
N ASN A 40 10.02 16.69 -1.62
CA ASN A 40 10.80 15.47 -1.37
C ASN A 40 9.93 14.33 -0.83
N LEU A 41 8.99 14.64 0.07
CA LEU A 41 8.01 13.66 0.56
C LEU A 41 7.00 13.24 -0.53
N GLY A 42 6.87 14.02 -1.61
CA GLY A 42 5.91 13.80 -2.69
C GLY A 42 4.53 14.39 -2.42
N LEU A 43 3.59 14.15 -3.34
CA LEU A 43 2.15 14.28 -3.10
C LEU A 43 1.72 12.97 -2.42
N PRO A 44 1.48 12.98 -1.08
CA PRO A 44 1.56 11.74 -0.31
C PRO A 44 0.60 10.65 -0.79
N ALA A 45 -0.58 11.01 -1.29
CA ALA A 45 -1.56 10.05 -1.76
C ALA A 45 -1.24 9.49 -3.16
N GLU A 46 -0.79 10.33 -4.09
CA GLU A 46 -0.46 9.89 -5.46
C GLU A 46 0.80 9.04 -5.49
N ASP A 47 1.84 9.45 -4.75
CA ASP A 47 3.07 8.66 -4.64
C ASP A 47 2.80 7.33 -3.94
N GLU A 48 2.06 7.34 -2.83
CA GLU A 48 1.65 6.11 -2.14
C GLU A 48 0.88 5.16 -3.07
N PHE A 49 -0.13 5.66 -3.79
CA PHE A 49 -0.91 4.84 -4.71
C PHE A 49 -0.05 4.27 -5.84
N SER A 50 0.87 5.07 -6.38
CA SER A 50 1.81 4.62 -7.42
C SER A 50 2.72 3.51 -6.92
N VAL A 51 3.26 3.62 -5.69
CA VAL A 51 4.08 2.58 -5.07
C VAL A 51 3.26 1.31 -4.85
N ILE A 52 2.02 1.44 -4.36
CA ILE A 52 1.12 0.29 -4.18
C ILE A 52 0.91 -0.43 -5.51
N CYS A 53 0.54 0.28 -6.58
CA CYS A 53 0.34 -0.33 -7.88
C CYS A 53 1.60 -1.06 -8.37
N ALA A 54 2.77 -0.43 -8.25
CA ALA A 54 4.04 -1.03 -8.65
C ALA A 54 4.41 -2.28 -7.83
N TRP A 55 4.06 -2.32 -6.54
CA TRP A 55 4.40 -3.42 -5.64
C TRP A 55 3.46 -4.63 -5.76
N LEU A 56 2.19 -4.42 -6.11
CA LEU A 56 1.19 -5.50 -6.20
C LEU A 56 1.40 -6.48 -7.39
N GLY A 57 2.35 -6.19 -8.27
CA GLY A 57 2.90 -7.17 -9.22
C GLY A 57 2.23 -7.24 -10.59
N ARG A 58 1.10 -6.56 -10.82
CA ARG A 58 0.45 -6.51 -12.16
C ARG A 58 0.49 -5.15 -12.84
N CYS A 59 1.20 -4.20 -12.25
CA CYS A 59 1.40 -2.88 -12.84
C CYS A 59 2.67 -2.85 -13.68
N ARG A 60 2.52 -2.49 -14.96
CA ARG A 60 3.62 -2.38 -15.92
C ARG A 60 4.21 -0.97 -15.98
N LEU A 61 3.37 0.04 -15.73
CA LEU A 61 3.76 1.44 -15.76
C LEU A 61 2.80 2.25 -14.90
N VAL A 62 3.33 3.14 -14.07
CA VAL A 62 2.61 4.29 -13.52
C VAL A 62 3.39 5.54 -13.87
N HIS A 63 2.72 6.52 -14.46
CA HIS A 63 3.31 7.78 -14.85
C HIS A 63 2.46 8.93 -14.29
N LYS A 64 3.09 9.79 -13.48
CA LYS A 64 2.49 11.03 -13.01
C LYS A 64 2.36 12.03 -14.15
N LEU A 65 1.18 12.59 -14.34
CA LEU A 65 0.91 13.56 -15.41
C LEU A 65 1.13 14.99 -14.89
N ASP A 66 1.78 15.81 -15.71
CA ASP A 66 1.95 17.24 -15.45
C ASP A 66 0.62 17.99 -15.59
N GLN A 67 0.39 18.95 -14.70
CA GLN A 67 -0.77 19.83 -14.68
C GLN A 67 -0.54 21.12 -15.49
N ALA A 68 0.68 21.31 -16.03
CA ALA A 68 0.96 22.36 -17.00
C ALA A 68 0.16 22.12 -18.28
N GLN A 69 -0.71 23.08 -18.61
CA GLN A 69 -1.52 23.05 -19.83
C GLN A 69 -1.35 24.37 -20.59
N ALA A 70 -1.23 24.26 -21.91
CA ALA A 70 -1.16 25.39 -22.82
C ALA A 70 -2.08 25.13 -24.05
N PRO A 71 -2.84 26.14 -24.52
CA PRO A 71 -3.01 27.47 -23.94
C PRO A 71 -3.73 27.43 -22.59
N LEU A 72 -3.55 28.44 -21.73
CA LEU A 72 -4.16 28.47 -20.39
C LEU A 72 -5.68 28.30 -20.39
N SER A 73 -6.36 28.75 -21.46
CA SER A 73 -7.81 28.59 -21.65
C SER A 73 -8.24 27.13 -21.79
N SER A 74 -7.35 26.18 -22.10
CA SER A 74 -7.70 24.75 -22.16
C SER A 74 -8.21 24.23 -20.81
N ARG A 75 -7.78 24.86 -19.71
CA ARG A 75 -8.19 24.50 -18.34
C ARG A 75 -9.68 24.72 -18.06
N ASP A 76 -10.36 25.51 -18.89
CA ASP A 76 -11.81 25.69 -18.81
C ASP A 76 -12.57 24.45 -19.30
N THR A 77 -11.93 23.63 -20.16
CA THR A 77 -12.52 22.44 -20.77
C THR A 77 -11.90 21.15 -20.27
N PHE A 78 -10.61 21.16 -19.93
CA PHE A 78 -9.85 19.95 -19.63
C PHE A 78 -9.19 20.02 -18.25
N GLN A 79 -9.26 18.89 -17.55
CA GLN A 79 -8.50 18.63 -16.34
C GLN A 79 -7.67 17.39 -16.60
N VAL A 80 -6.35 17.51 -16.53
CA VAL A 80 -5.45 16.35 -16.64
C VAL A 80 -5.57 15.55 -15.34
N PRO A 81 -5.88 14.23 -15.39
CA PRO A 81 -5.87 13.37 -14.21
C PRO A 81 -4.47 13.25 -13.61
N ASP A 82 -4.38 12.79 -12.37
CA ASP A 82 -3.08 12.73 -11.68
C ASP A 82 -2.12 11.70 -12.30
N LEU A 83 -2.62 10.54 -12.75
CA LEU A 83 -1.80 9.43 -13.25
C LEU A 83 -2.29 8.86 -14.58
N LEU A 84 -1.35 8.32 -15.35
CA LEU A 84 -1.56 7.33 -16.40
C LEU A 84 -0.95 6.01 -15.91
N ALA A 85 -1.74 4.94 -15.89
CA ALA A 85 -1.26 3.61 -15.50
C ALA A 85 -1.53 2.59 -16.60
N ALA A 86 -0.62 1.63 -16.77
CA ALA A 86 -0.82 0.45 -17.60
C ALA A 86 -0.62 -0.80 -16.74
N PHE A 87 -1.65 -1.63 -16.72
CA PHE A 87 -1.65 -2.92 -16.06
C PHE A 87 -1.52 -4.05 -17.08
N ASP A 88 -1.37 -5.29 -16.62
CA ASP A 88 -1.34 -6.47 -17.50
C ASP A 88 -2.64 -6.61 -18.30
N THR A 89 -3.77 -6.32 -17.64
CA THR A 89 -5.12 -6.36 -18.20
C THR A 89 -5.69 -4.94 -18.42
N GLY A 90 -6.76 -4.80 -19.21
CA GLY A 90 -7.50 -3.53 -19.34
C GLY A 90 -6.83 -2.39 -20.14
N GLY A 91 -5.55 -2.52 -20.51
CA GLY A 91 -4.84 -1.47 -21.26
C GLY A 91 -4.53 -0.21 -20.41
N PRO A 92 -4.03 0.87 -21.03
CA PRO A 92 -3.71 2.10 -20.30
C PRO A 92 -4.99 2.82 -19.83
N VAL A 93 -4.98 3.29 -18.59
CA VAL A 93 -6.08 4.02 -17.94
C VAL A 93 -5.57 5.31 -17.32
N LEU A 94 -6.42 6.33 -17.29
CA LEU A 94 -6.18 7.54 -16.53
C LEU A 94 -6.75 7.38 -15.13
N ILE A 95 -6.05 7.91 -14.12
CA ILE A 95 -6.44 7.77 -12.72
C ILE A 95 -6.38 9.13 -12.05
N GLU A 96 -7.52 9.54 -11.49
CA GLU A 96 -7.62 10.66 -10.58
C GLU A 96 -7.48 10.17 -9.13
N VAL A 97 -6.58 10.75 -8.35
CA VAL A 97 -6.29 10.34 -6.97
C VAL A 97 -7.00 11.25 -5.97
N LYS A 98 -7.64 10.63 -4.98
CA LYS A 98 -8.32 11.31 -3.88
C LYS A 98 -7.99 10.65 -2.54
N SER A 99 -7.80 11.48 -1.52
CA SER A 99 -7.68 11.04 -0.13
C SER A 99 -8.68 11.81 0.71
N LYS A 100 -9.62 11.11 1.33
CA LYS A 100 -10.65 11.70 2.21
C LYS A 100 -10.93 10.78 3.39
N LYS A 101 -11.14 11.38 4.57
CA LYS A 101 -11.58 10.68 5.79
C LYS A 101 -13.10 10.56 5.91
N SER A 102 -13.85 11.16 4.99
CA SER A 102 -15.31 11.02 4.90
C SER A 102 -15.64 9.68 4.23
N PRO A 103 -16.66 8.92 4.68
CA PRO A 103 -17.09 7.69 4.02
C PRO A 103 -17.83 7.92 2.69
N THR A 104 -17.95 9.18 2.26
CA THR A 104 -18.49 9.59 0.96
C THR A 104 -17.49 10.48 0.25
N LEU A 105 -17.16 10.11 -0.99
CA LEU A 105 -16.42 10.95 -1.93
C LEU A 105 -17.42 11.78 -2.74
N SER A 106 -17.15 13.07 -2.83
CA SER A 106 -17.92 14.04 -3.63
C SER A 106 -17.00 14.79 -4.58
N LEU A 107 -17.40 14.87 -5.86
CA LEU A 107 -16.78 15.65 -6.92
C LEU A 107 -17.80 16.62 -7.52
N ARG A 108 -17.34 17.84 -7.84
CA ARG A 108 -18.21 18.82 -8.50
C ARG A 108 -18.46 18.42 -9.96
N PRO A 109 -19.65 18.71 -10.53
CA PRO A 109 -19.97 18.32 -11.91
C PRO A 109 -19.03 18.92 -12.95
N ASP A 110 -18.65 20.19 -12.79
CA ASP A 110 -17.69 20.86 -13.68
C ASP A 110 -16.33 20.17 -13.65
N TYR A 111 -15.85 19.84 -12.46
CA TYR A 111 -14.57 19.16 -12.28
C TYR A 111 -14.54 17.77 -12.94
N LEU A 112 -15.54 16.95 -12.65
CA LEU A 112 -15.64 15.61 -13.25
C LEU A 112 -15.84 15.69 -14.77
N GLY A 113 -16.63 16.66 -15.25
CA GLY A 113 -16.83 16.90 -16.67
C GLY A 113 -15.52 17.23 -17.40
N ARG A 114 -14.65 18.06 -16.80
CA ARG A 114 -13.33 18.37 -17.38
C ARG A 114 -12.36 17.19 -17.37
N LEU A 115 -12.41 16.34 -16.34
CA LEU A 115 -11.64 15.09 -16.31
C LEU A 115 -12.11 14.14 -17.42
N GLN A 116 -13.42 13.97 -17.57
CA GLN A 116 -14.00 13.11 -18.60
C GLN A 116 -13.68 13.64 -20.00
N ALA A 117 -13.78 14.96 -20.23
CA ALA A 117 -13.42 15.57 -21.50
C ALA A 117 -11.96 15.30 -21.88
N TYR A 118 -11.04 15.31 -20.91
CA TYR A 118 -9.64 14.95 -21.15
C TYR A 118 -9.48 13.46 -21.46
N ALA A 119 -10.18 12.59 -20.72
CA ALA A 119 -10.17 11.15 -20.95
C ALA A 119 -10.69 10.77 -22.34
N ASP A 120 -11.77 11.42 -22.78
CA ASP A 120 -12.34 11.28 -24.11
C ASP A 120 -11.36 11.77 -25.19
N LEU A 121 -10.71 12.92 -24.96
CA LEU A 121 -9.71 13.48 -25.88
C LEU A 121 -8.57 12.51 -26.17
N VAL A 122 -8.08 11.80 -25.15
CA VAL A 122 -6.97 10.84 -25.30
C VAL A 122 -7.43 9.39 -25.52
N GLY A 123 -8.74 9.14 -25.53
CA GLY A 123 -9.35 7.82 -25.74
C GLY A 123 -8.97 6.80 -24.67
N ARG A 124 -8.95 7.19 -23.39
CA ARG A 124 -8.59 6.31 -22.26
C ARG A 124 -9.69 6.26 -21.20
N PRO A 125 -9.92 5.11 -20.54
CA PRO A 125 -10.83 5.05 -19.40
C PRO A 125 -10.38 5.96 -18.26
N LEU A 126 -11.35 6.57 -17.56
CA LEU A 126 -11.11 7.38 -16.37
C LEU A 126 -11.49 6.59 -15.12
N LEU A 127 -10.51 6.35 -14.25
CA LEU A 127 -10.69 5.73 -12.95
C LEU A 127 -10.45 6.74 -11.82
N ILE A 128 -11.01 6.43 -10.67
CA ILE A 128 -10.79 7.17 -9.43
C ILE A 128 -10.08 6.24 -8.44
N ALA A 129 -8.88 6.61 -8.02
CA ALA A 129 -8.21 6.01 -6.87
C ALA A 129 -8.59 6.78 -5.61
N TRP A 130 -9.21 6.11 -4.66
CA TRP A 130 -9.66 6.75 -3.43
C TRP A 130 -9.13 6.04 -2.19
N LYS A 131 -8.36 6.78 -1.40
CA LYS A 131 -7.95 6.43 -0.04
C LYS A 131 -8.97 6.87 0.99
N PHE A 132 -9.50 5.91 1.75
CA PHE A 132 -10.31 6.10 2.94
C PHE A 132 -9.62 5.42 4.13
N HIS A 133 -9.12 6.22 5.08
CA HIS A 133 -8.17 5.76 6.11
C HIS A 133 -6.93 5.10 5.50
N SER A 134 -6.71 3.80 5.71
CA SER A 134 -5.59 3.04 5.14
C SER A 134 -5.99 2.24 3.89
N ILE A 135 -7.28 2.20 3.57
CA ILE A 135 -7.81 1.37 2.50
C ILE A 135 -7.84 2.15 1.19
N TRP A 136 -7.32 1.52 0.15
CA TRP A 136 -7.40 2.03 -1.21
C TRP A 136 -8.49 1.31 -1.99
N THR A 137 -9.21 2.08 -2.80
CA THR A 137 -10.13 1.56 -3.83
C THR A 137 -9.78 2.20 -5.16
N LEU A 138 -9.93 1.44 -6.24
CA LEU A 138 -9.81 1.92 -7.62
C LEU A 138 -11.09 1.56 -8.35
N PHE A 139 -11.83 2.52 -8.87
CA PHE A 139 -13.11 2.24 -9.53
C PHE A 139 -13.33 3.15 -10.73
N ASP A 140 -14.20 2.71 -11.65
CA ASP A 140 -14.58 3.49 -12.83
C ASP A 140 -15.36 4.75 -12.43
N ALA A 141 -14.99 5.91 -13.00
CA ALA A 141 -15.64 7.18 -12.70
C ALA A 141 -17.16 7.17 -12.96
N ARG A 142 -17.66 6.27 -13.82
CA ARG A 142 -19.11 6.05 -14.08
C ARG A 142 -19.90 5.64 -12.84
N HIS A 143 -19.26 5.13 -11.80
CA HIS A 143 -19.93 4.77 -10.55
C HIS A 143 -20.27 5.98 -9.66
N LEU A 144 -19.73 7.16 -9.97
CA LEU A 144 -20.15 8.39 -9.33
C LEU A 144 -21.56 8.79 -9.80
N GLN A 145 -22.46 9.04 -8.87
CA GLN A 145 -23.85 9.40 -9.16
C GLN A 145 -24.18 10.82 -8.71
N LEU A 146 -24.92 11.56 -9.55
CA LEU A 146 -25.35 12.91 -9.20
C LEU A 146 -26.37 12.84 -8.05
N ALA A 147 -26.04 13.47 -6.92
CA ALA A 147 -26.94 13.51 -5.77
C ALA A 147 -27.83 14.77 -5.76
N ARG A 148 -27.26 15.94 -5.49
CA ARG A 148 -27.96 17.25 -5.53
C ARG A 148 -27.21 18.25 -6.39
N THR A 149 -25.98 18.57 -5.99
CA THR A 149 -25.10 19.54 -6.64
C THR A 149 -23.74 18.96 -6.99
N SER A 150 -23.53 17.67 -6.70
CA SER A 150 -22.24 16.99 -6.84
C SER A 150 -22.46 15.51 -7.08
N PHE A 151 -21.48 14.93 -7.77
CA PHE A 151 -21.37 13.51 -8.03
C PHE A 151 -20.75 12.83 -6.81
N ASN A 152 -21.40 11.79 -6.31
CA ASN A 152 -21.05 11.12 -5.06
C ASN A 152 -20.91 9.61 -5.24
N ILE A 153 -20.10 9.01 -4.36
CA ILE A 153 -20.04 7.56 -4.15
C ILE A 153 -19.71 7.29 -2.68
N SER A 154 -20.34 6.27 -2.09
CA SER A 154 -19.99 5.80 -0.74
C SER A 154 -18.78 4.88 -0.80
N HIS A 155 -18.03 4.79 0.29
CA HIS A 155 -16.90 3.86 0.38
C HIS A 155 -17.34 2.40 0.21
N GLU A 156 -18.52 2.04 0.73
CA GLU A 156 -19.12 0.72 0.53
C GLU A 156 -19.32 0.40 -0.96
N ARG A 157 -19.85 1.36 -1.73
CA ARG A 157 -20.05 1.18 -3.17
C ARG A 157 -18.73 1.13 -3.94
N ALA A 158 -17.78 2.00 -3.59
CA ALA A 158 -16.43 2.00 -4.18
C ALA A 158 -15.72 0.67 -3.93
N MET A 159 -15.85 0.10 -2.72
CA MET A 159 -15.30 -1.21 -2.38
C MET A 159 -15.95 -2.35 -3.18
N LYS A 160 -17.27 -2.31 -3.39
CA LYS A 160 -18.00 -3.29 -4.21
C LYS A 160 -17.58 -3.28 -5.68
N GLU A 161 -17.12 -2.13 -6.18
CA GLU A 161 -16.68 -1.93 -7.56
C GLU A 161 -15.14 -1.78 -7.66
N ASN A 162 -14.42 -2.27 -6.64
CA ASN A 162 -12.97 -2.12 -6.57
C ASN A 162 -12.27 -2.99 -7.63
N LEU A 163 -11.46 -2.34 -8.45
CA LEU A 163 -10.68 -2.91 -9.55
C LEU A 163 -9.23 -3.19 -9.16
N LEU A 164 -8.79 -2.87 -7.95
CA LEU A 164 -7.39 -3.10 -7.54
C LEU A 164 -6.96 -4.56 -7.66
N GLY A 165 -7.83 -5.51 -7.31
CA GLY A 165 -7.50 -6.93 -7.46
C GLY A 165 -7.37 -7.37 -8.91
N LEU A 166 -8.25 -6.85 -9.77
CA LEU A 166 -8.28 -7.19 -11.19
C LEU A 166 -7.14 -6.54 -11.99
N LEU A 167 -6.85 -5.27 -11.71
CA LEU A 167 -5.87 -4.46 -12.43
C LEU A 167 -4.47 -4.52 -11.80
N ALA A 168 -4.35 -4.17 -10.52
CA ALA A 168 -3.05 -4.03 -9.86
C ALA A 168 -2.53 -5.34 -9.23
N GLY A 169 -3.40 -6.32 -8.99
CA GLY A 169 -3.05 -7.59 -8.34
C GLY A 169 -3.28 -7.60 -6.83
N ASP A 170 -4.08 -6.66 -6.30
CA ASP A 170 -4.43 -6.64 -4.87
C ASP A 170 -5.21 -7.90 -4.47
N VAL A 171 -4.94 -8.37 -3.26
CA VAL A 171 -5.60 -9.55 -2.69
C VAL A 171 -5.92 -9.29 -1.22
N ALA A 172 -7.01 -9.89 -0.76
CA ALA A 172 -7.24 -10.04 0.66
C ALA A 172 -6.67 -11.39 1.12
N TYR A 173 -6.00 -11.44 2.26
CA TYR A 173 -5.40 -12.67 2.78
C TYR A 173 -5.66 -12.83 4.28
N VAL A 174 -5.54 -14.06 4.73
CA VAL A 174 -5.72 -14.47 6.12
C VAL A 174 -4.54 -15.34 6.51
N LEU A 175 -3.79 -14.93 7.52
CA LEU A 175 -2.78 -15.79 8.13
C LEU A 175 -3.44 -16.90 8.95
N ARG A 176 -2.79 -18.05 9.05
CA ARG A 176 -3.33 -19.21 9.73
C ARG A 176 -3.10 -19.08 11.24
N PRO A 177 -4.14 -19.23 12.08
CA PRO A 177 -3.97 -19.19 13.54
C PRO A 177 -2.91 -20.17 14.01
N GLY A 178 -2.10 -19.76 14.99
CA GLY A 178 -0.98 -20.55 15.51
C GLY A 178 0.34 -20.36 14.76
N ALA A 179 0.34 -19.80 13.54
CA ALA A 179 1.57 -19.36 12.90
C ALA A 179 2.15 -18.15 13.64
N GLY A 180 3.47 -18.08 13.80
CA GLY A 180 4.06 -17.03 14.62
C GLY A 180 5.57 -17.11 14.77
N VAL A 181 6.08 -16.21 15.62
CA VAL A 181 7.49 -16.16 16.04
C VAL A 181 7.57 -16.23 17.57
N HIS A 182 8.54 -16.99 18.05
CA HIS A 182 8.71 -17.29 19.47
C HIS A 182 10.13 -16.97 19.91
N PHE A 183 10.24 -16.43 21.11
CA PHE A 183 11.49 -16.11 21.78
C PHE A 183 11.52 -16.84 23.12
N ASP A 184 12.47 -17.75 23.27
CA ASP A 184 12.75 -18.37 24.57
C ASP A 184 13.87 -17.57 25.25
N LEU A 185 13.56 -17.06 26.43
CA LEU A 185 14.39 -16.16 27.22
C LEU A 185 14.81 -16.88 28.49
N ALA A 186 16.10 -17.14 28.67
CA ALA A 186 16.65 -17.71 29.89
C ALA A 186 16.94 -16.61 30.91
N LYS A 187 16.48 -16.80 32.16
CA LYS A 187 16.83 -15.97 33.32
C LYS A 187 18.20 -16.43 33.83
N GLU A 188 19.24 -15.64 33.60
CA GLU A 188 20.61 -16.02 33.98
C GLU A 188 20.97 -15.56 35.40
N GLU A 189 20.63 -14.31 35.74
CA GLU A 189 21.05 -13.69 37.00
C GLU A 189 20.02 -12.66 37.46
N LEU A 190 19.57 -12.74 38.71
CA LEU A 190 18.72 -11.73 39.33
C LEU A 190 19.58 -10.53 39.72
N ILE A 191 19.35 -9.39 39.08
CA ILE A 191 20.11 -8.15 39.31
C ILE A 191 19.53 -7.38 40.49
N GLY A 192 18.21 -7.38 40.66
CA GLY A 192 17.57 -6.62 41.72
C GLY A 192 16.10 -6.95 41.91
N VAL A 193 15.61 -6.66 43.12
CA VAL A 193 14.21 -6.77 43.50
C VAL A 193 13.82 -5.45 44.16
N GLU A 194 12.77 -4.81 43.66
CA GLU A 194 12.20 -3.60 44.23
C GLU A 194 10.75 -3.84 44.64
N GLY A 195 10.35 -3.40 45.83
CA GLY A 195 8.97 -3.55 46.33
C GLY A 195 8.87 -4.41 47.60
N ASP A 196 7.64 -4.80 47.94
CA ASP A 196 7.35 -5.65 49.10
C ASP A 196 6.92 -7.07 48.68
N ALA A 197 6.67 -7.94 49.66
CA ALA A 197 6.32 -9.34 49.41
C ALA A 197 5.01 -9.53 48.61
N ALA A 198 4.16 -8.51 48.52
CA ALA A 198 2.89 -8.57 47.79
C ALA A 198 2.98 -7.93 46.40
N ASN A 199 3.81 -6.90 46.23
CA ASN A 199 4.06 -6.25 44.94
C ASN A 199 5.56 -5.95 44.81
N PHE A 200 6.26 -6.81 44.09
CA PHE A 200 7.66 -6.60 43.74
C PHE A 200 7.87 -6.62 42.23
N THR A 201 8.94 -5.96 41.80
CA THR A 201 9.47 -5.97 40.44
C THR A 201 10.87 -6.57 40.47
N GLU A 202 11.12 -7.56 39.63
CA GLU A 202 12.44 -8.15 39.48
C GLU A 202 13.13 -7.63 38.22
N THR A 203 14.42 -7.32 38.34
CA THR A 203 15.28 -7.03 37.21
C THR A 203 16.20 -8.20 36.99
N TRP A 204 16.19 -8.77 35.79
CA TRP A 204 16.99 -9.94 35.43
C TRP A 204 17.97 -9.63 34.31
N LYS A 205 19.15 -10.21 34.40
CA LYS A 205 20.00 -10.48 33.25
C LYS A 205 19.43 -11.68 32.51
N MET A 206 19.14 -11.50 31.23
CA MET A 206 18.52 -12.53 30.40
C MET A 206 19.35 -12.80 29.15
N ARG A 207 19.19 -14.01 28.61
CA ARG A 207 19.70 -14.41 27.30
C ARG A 207 18.56 -14.93 26.45
N VAL A 208 18.47 -14.49 25.20
CA VAL A 208 17.64 -15.18 24.19
C VAL A 208 18.31 -16.53 23.90
N SER A 209 17.76 -17.60 24.45
CA SER A 209 18.27 -18.95 24.24
C SER A 209 17.86 -19.50 22.87
N GLU A 210 16.69 -19.08 22.38
CA GLU A 210 16.17 -19.57 21.12
C GLU A 210 15.22 -18.57 20.46
N VAL A 211 15.24 -18.56 19.12
CA VAL A 211 14.22 -17.91 18.28
C VAL A 211 13.76 -18.93 17.26
N PHE A 212 12.45 -19.14 17.15
CA PHE A 212 11.89 -20.07 16.18
C PHE A 212 10.51 -19.61 15.68
N PHE A 213 10.08 -20.21 14.57
CA PHE A 213 8.77 -19.95 13.98
C PHE A 213 7.86 -21.15 14.14
N THR A 214 6.55 -20.91 14.07
CA THR A 214 5.54 -21.95 13.92
C THR A 214 4.71 -21.72 12.66
N ASP A 215 4.20 -22.80 12.09
CA ASP A 215 3.12 -22.72 11.10
C ASP A 215 1.74 -22.76 11.79
N GLY A 216 0.67 -22.69 10.99
CA GLY A 216 -0.68 -22.70 11.53
C GLY A 216 -1.21 -24.05 12.02
N ASP A 217 -0.39 -25.09 12.06
CA ASP A 217 -0.66 -26.30 12.85
C ASP A 217 0.00 -26.20 14.25
N GLY A 218 0.66 -25.07 14.56
CA GLY A 218 1.48 -24.90 15.77
C GLY A 218 2.79 -25.67 15.73
N ALA A 219 3.13 -26.27 14.58
CA ALA A 219 4.35 -27.04 14.43
C ALA A 219 5.53 -26.10 14.30
N ARG A 220 6.61 -26.38 15.04
CA ARG A 220 7.84 -25.61 14.96
C ARG A 220 8.50 -25.80 13.58
N ARG A 221 8.93 -24.69 12.98
CA ARG A 221 9.54 -24.63 11.64
C ARG A 221 10.90 -23.95 11.70
N SER A 222 11.87 -24.56 11.03
CA SER A 222 13.22 -24.00 10.79
C SER A 222 13.50 -23.76 9.30
N ASP A 223 12.54 -24.11 8.45
CA ASP A 223 12.63 -24.15 6.99
C ASP A 223 11.74 -23.11 6.30
N LEU A 224 11.04 -22.25 7.05
CA LEU A 224 10.22 -21.19 6.46
C LEU A 224 11.08 -20.25 5.61
N HIS A 225 10.61 -19.94 4.42
CA HIS A 225 11.28 -18.98 3.56
C HIS A 225 11.29 -17.58 4.18
N GLY A 226 12.35 -16.80 3.92
CA GLY A 226 12.50 -15.45 4.47
C GLY A 226 11.29 -14.54 4.19
N GLU A 227 10.78 -14.53 2.96
CA GLU A 227 9.55 -13.78 2.62
C GLU A 227 8.34 -14.21 3.46
N THR A 228 8.17 -15.51 3.73
CA THR A 228 7.07 -16.02 4.57
C THR A 228 7.20 -15.53 6.00
N GLN A 229 8.41 -15.54 6.57
CA GLN A 229 8.65 -15.02 7.92
C GLN A 229 8.27 -13.54 8.02
N GLN A 230 8.52 -12.77 6.96
CA GLN A 230 8.26 -11.32 6.94
C GLN A 230 6.77 -10.99 6.77
N LEU A 231 5.96 -11.92 6.25
CA LEU A 231 4.49 -11.77 6.26
C LEU A 231 3.94 -11.64 7.68
N LEU A 232 4.57 -12.26 8.69
CA LEU A 232 4.12 -12.13 10.08
C LEU A 232 4.16 -10.67 10.57
N ALA A 233 5.13 -9.87 10.09
CA ALA A 233 5.24 -8.45 10.42
C ALA A 233 4.13 -7.57 9.81
N THR A 234 3.35 -8.13 8.86
CA THR A 234 2.23 -7.41 8.23
C THR A 234 0.92 -7.57 9.01
N TRP A 235 0.90 -8.43 10.02
CA TRP A 235 -0.29 -8.82 10.78
C TRP A 235 -0.23 -8.32 12.22
N ASN A 236 -1.39 -8.12 12.84
CA ASN A 236 -1.49 -7.82 14.27
C ASN A 236 -1.42 -9.14 15.04
N LEU A 237 -0.22 -9.52 15.47
CA LEU A 237 0.01 -10.74 16.24
C LEU A 237 -0.43 -10.57 17.69
N GLU A 238 -1.00 -11.62 18.26
CA GLU A 238 -1.30 -11.74 19.68
C GLU A 238 -0.05 -12.12 20.46
N THR A 239 0.14 -11.50 21.63
CA THR A 239 1.27 -11.79 22.51
C THR A 239 0.83 -12.79 23.58
N VAL A 240 1.54 -13.91 23.68
CA VAL A 240 1.35 -14.93 24.71
C VAL A 240 2.66 -15.12 25.45
N GLU A 241 2.64 -14.92 26.75
CA GLU A 241 3.79 -15.12 27.61
C GLU A 241 3.57 -16.31 28.54
N ASP A 242 4.55 -17.21 28.60
CA ASP A 242 4.63 -18.29 29.57
C ASP A 242 5.86 -18.09 30.46
N HIS A 243 5.65 -18.05 31.77
CA HIS A 243 6.66 -17.69 32.75
C HIS A 243 7.00 -18.89 33.62
N SER A 244 8.31 -19.14 33.74
CA SER A 244 8.86 -20.10 34.69
C SER A 244 9.87 -19.43 35.63
N PRO A 245 10.33 -20.14 36.68
CA PRO A 245 11.39 -19.65 37.54
C PRO A 245 12.71 -19.37 36.79
N THR A 246 12.98 -20.09 35.69
CA THR A 246 14.26 -20.04 34.97
C THR A 246 14.16 -19.51 33.54
N SER A 247 12.95 -19.31 33.03
CA SER A 247 12.73 -18.87 31.66
C SER A 247 11.44 -18.09 31.48
N ILE A 248 11.36 -17.35 30.37
CA ILE A 248 10.14 -16.73 29.86
C ILE A 248 10.06 -17.11 28.38
N ARG A 249 8.93 -17.65 27.93
CA ARG A 249 8.63 -17.79 26.51
C ARG A 249 7.71 -16.67 26.10
N ASN A 250 8.17 -15.84 25.17
CA ASN A 250 7.34 -14.79 24.57
C ASN A 250 6.98 -15.21 23.14
N SER A 251 5.70 -15.33 22.85
CA SER A 251 5.16 -15.80 21.58
C SER A 251 4.32 -14.72 20.92
N PHE A 252 4.60 -14.41 19.66
CA PHE A 252 3.80 -13.54 18.83
C PHE A 252 3.12 -14.38 17.75
N ILE A 253 1.84 -14.66 17.93
CA ILE A 253 1.10 -15.63 17.12
C ILE A 253 -0.11 -15.00 16.44
N VAL A 254 -0.50 -15.57 15.31
CA VAL A 254 -1.74 -15.22 14.63
C VAL A 254 -2.92 -15.77 15.44
N GLY A 255 -3.85 -14.89 15.80
CA GLY A 255 -5.12 -15.24 16.46
C GLY A 255 -6.20 -15.73 15.49
N ASP A 256 -7.42 -15.96 16.01
CA ASP A 256 -8.51 -16.64 15.30
C ASP A 256 -9.30 -15.80 14.28
N GLY A 257 -8.89 -14.54 14.03
CA GLY A 257 -9.66 -13.62 13.18
C GLY A 257 -8.82 -12.62 12.39
N GLY A 258 -9.47 -12.04 11.38
CA GLY A 258 -8.93 -10.95 10.57
C GLY A 258 -8.88 -11.28 9.09
N VAL A 259 -8.96 -10.23 8.27
CA VAL A 259 -8.69 -10.24 6.84
C VAL A 259 -7.90 -8.97 6.57
N GLN A 260 -6.79 -9.09 5.85
CA GLN A 260 -5.95 -7.95 5.50
C GLN A 260 -5.85 -7.84 3.98
N PHE A 261 -5.75 -6.61 3.47
CA PHE A 261 -5.44 -6.39 2.05
C PHE A 261 -3.94 -6.21 1.84
N ALA A 262 -3.43 -6.72 0.73
CA ALA A 262 -2.02 -6.58 0.35
C ALA A 262 -1.59 -5.11 0.35
N HIS A 263 -2.36 -4.21 -0.26
CA HIS A 263 -2.02 -2.78 -0.26
C HIS A 263 -1.87 -2.16 1.14
N VAL A 264 -2.55 -2.68 2.17
CA VAL A 264 -2.38 -2.22 3.56
C VAL A 264 -1.13 -2.87 4.18
N ALA A 265 -0.86 -4.14 3.86
CA ALA A 265 0.33 -4.88 4.32
C ALA A 265 1.63 -4.17 3.94
N LEU A 266 1.71 -3.55 2.75
CA LEU A 266 2.86 -2.76 2.34
C LEU A 266 3.23 -1.67 3.34
N VAL A 267 2.24 -0.93 3.83
CA VAL A 267 2.47 0.17 4.78
C VAL A 267 3.04 -0.35 6.10
N HIS A 268 2.52 -1.49 6.58
CA HIS A 268 3.04 -2.15 7.78
C HIS A 268 4.47 -2.63 7.57
N LEU A 269 4.76 -3.27 6.43
CA LEU A 269 6.08 -3.78 6.10
C LEU A 269 7.12 -2.66 6.00
N LEU A 270 6.80 -1.56 5.32
CA LEU A 270 7.70 -0.40 5.21
C LEU A 270 7.97 0.27 6.57
N THR A 271 6.96 0.29 7.45
CA THR A 271 7.12 0.82 8.81
C THR A 271 8.06 -0.08 9.63
N TRP A 272 7.87 -1.40 9.53
CA TRP A 272 8.72 -2.41 10.15
C TRP A 272 10.17 -2.33 9.67
N GLU A 273 10.41 -2.33 8.36
CA GLU A 273 11.75 -2.30 7.77
C GLU A 273 12.50 -0.98 8.01
N GLY A 274 11.76 0.13 8.11
CA GLY A 274 12.33 1.45 8.29
C GLY A 274 12.73 1.75 9.73
N GLY A 275 12.08 1.12 10.73
CA GLY A 275 12.19 1.53 12.13
C GLY A 275 11.83 3.01 12.36
N ARG A 276 11.02 3.60 11.46
CA ARG A 276 10.76 5.05 11.42
C ARG A 276 9.43 5.38 12.10
N THR A 277 9.44 6.47 12.86
CA THR A 277 8.22 7.14 13.34
C THR A 277 7.80 8.20 12.31
N GLY A 278 7.08 7.78 11.27
CA GLY A 278 6.59 8.71 10.24
C GLY A 278 6.13 8.02 8.95
N PRO A 279 5.49 8.77 8.03
CA PRO A 279 5.06 8.20 6.75
C PRO A 279 6.26 7.72 5.93
N PRO A 280 6.11 6.64 5.14
CA PRO A 280 7.15 6.18 4.22
C PRO A 280 7.56 7.28 3.22
N PRO A 281 8.83 7.33 2.80
CA PRO A 281 9.30 8.30 1.81
C PRO A 281 8.85 7.86 0.40
N TRP A 282 7.55 8.00 0.10
CA TRP A 282 6.93 7.44 -1.10
C TRP A 282 7.64 7.79 -2.41
N ARG A 283 8.07 9.05 -2.58
CA ARG A 283 8.80 9.50 -3.77
C ARG A 283 10.13 8.77 -3.96
N GLN A 284 10.86 8.50 -2.87
CA GLN A 284 12.12 7.76 -2.92
C GLN A 284 11.88 6.29 -3.25
N LEU A 285 10.80 5.70 -2.70
CA LEU A 285 10.42 4.31 -2.99
C LEU A 285 10.05 4.10 -4.47
N LEU A 286 9.46 5.09 -5.14
CA LEU A 286 9.19 5.02 -6.59
C LEU A 286 10.46 5.01 -7.45
N GLN A 287 11.55 5.56 -6.95
CA GLN A 287 12.83 5.61 -7.67
C GLN A 287 13.75 4.45 -7.28
N ALA A 288 13.39 3.69 -6.24
CA ALA A 288 14.19 2.60 -5.73
C ALA A 288 14.12 1.37 -6.67
N PRO A 289 15.23 0.63 -6.84
CA PRO A 289 15.20 -0.64 -7.59
C PRO A 289 14.26 -1.68 -7.00
N LYS A 290 13.99 -1.59 -5.69
CA LYS A 290 13.04 -2.43 -4.94
C LYS A 290 12.25 -1.58 -3.97
N ILE A 291 10.95 -1.83 -3.87
CA ILE A 291 10.04 -1.09 -2.97
C ILE A 291 10.22 -1.55 -1.52
N THR A 292 10.34 -2.87 -1.30
CA THR A 292 10.61 -3.43 0.03
C THR A 292 11.94 -4.16 0.01
N ARG A 293 12.60 -4.29 1.17
CA ARG A 293 13.87 -5.01 1.28
C ARG A 293 13.67 -6.51 1.32
N THR A 294 12.52 -6.94 1.81
CA THR A 294 12.28 -8.33 2.19
C THR A 294 11.37 -9.11 1.28
N ILE A 295 10.39 -8.46 0.63
CA ILE A 295 9.41 -9.12 -0.24
C ILE A 295 9.46 -8.50 -1.65
N ASP A 296 9.95 -9.28 -2.61
CA ASP A 296 10.08 -8.81 -3.99
C ASP A 296 8.73 -8.84 -4.74
N ASP A 297 7.94 -9.88 -4.50
CA ASP A 297 6.62 -10.10 -5.10
C ASP A 297 5.68 -10.62 -4.02
N PHE A 298 4.68 -9.82 -3.65
CA PHE A 298 3.79 -10.14 -2.54
C PHE A 298 2.85 -11.31 -2.86
N GLY A 299 2.36 -11.42 -4.09
CA GLY A 299 1.50 -12.52 -4.50
C GLY A 299 2.23 -13.85 -4.43
N ARG A 300 3.46 -13.91 -4.95
CA ARG A 300 4.33 -15.08 -4.86
C ARG A 300 4.70 -15.43 -3.41
N ALA A 301 4.91 -14.43 -2.56
CA ALA A 301 5.17 -14.66 -1.14
C ALA A 301 3.96 -15.30 -0.44
N LEU A 302 2.74 -14.86 -0.75
CA LEU A 302 1.51 -15.47 -0.24
C LEU A 302 1.32 -16.91 -0.74
N ASP A 303 1.57 -17.17 -2.02
CA ASP A 303 1.47 -18.53 -2.60
C ASP A 303 2.45 -19.50 -1.93
N ARG A 304 3.67 -19.05 -1.68
CA ARG A 304 4.65 -19.85 -0.93
C ARG A 304 4.18 -20.09 0.49
N ALA A 305 3.71 -19.04 1.17
CA ALA A 305 3.27 -19.13 2.56
C ALA A 305 2.00 -19.98 2.74
N LEU A 306 1.17 -20.13 1.71
CA LEU A 306 0.09 -21.13 1.65
C LEU A 306 0.68 -22.55 1.72
N GLY A 307 1.68 -22.85 0.89
CA GLY A 307 2.37 -24.14 0.89
C GLY A 307 3.12 -24.43 2.20
N GLU A 308 3.66 -23.38 2.84
CA GLU A 308 4.32 -23.47 4.14
C GLU A 308 3.34 -23.48 5.32
N LYS A 309 2.02 -23.42 5.07
CA LYS A 309 0.93 -23.44 6.06
C LYS A 309 0.89 -22.23 7.01
N VAL A 310 1.48 -21.11 6.61
CA VAL A 310 1.43 -19.83 7.35
C VAL A 310 0.26 -18.97 6.90
N VAL A 311 -0.10 -19.03 5.61
CA VAL A 311 -1.32 -18.41 5.07
C VAL A 311 -2.43 -19.45 5.04
N ARG A 312 -3.66 -19.04 5.38
CA ARG A 312 -4.86 -19.87 5.34
C ARG A 312 -5.69 -19.61 4.08
N TYR A 313 -5.89 -18.34 3.74
CA TYR A 313 -6.72 -17.94 2.59
C TYR A 313 -6.08 -16.79 1.84
N VAL A 314 -6.25 -16.81 0.52
CA VAL A 314 -6.02 -15.69 -0.40
C VAL A 314 -7.29 -15.51 -1.23
N PHE A 315 -7.84 -14.30 -1.22
CA PHE A 315 -9.07 -13.94 -1.89
C PHE A 315 -8.78 -12.88 -2.95
N HIS A 316 -9.09 -13.21 -4.20
CA HIS A 316 -9.03 -12.28 -5.32
C HIS A 316 -10.39 -11.59 -5.47
N GLN A 317 -10.48 -10.34 -5.01
CA GLN A 317 -11.72 -9.56 -5.10
C GLN A 317 -12.09 -9.31 -6.58
N GLN A 318 -13.35 -9.51 -6.92
CA GLN A 318 -13.93 -9.13 -8.21
C GLN A 318 -14.90 -7.95 -8.01
N PRO A 319 -14.95 -7.00 -8.95
CA PRO A 319 -15.96 -5.94 -8.92
C PRO A 319 -17.35 -6.52 -9.21
N GLN A 320 -18.41 -5.87 -8.72
CA GLN A 320 -19.79 -6.25 -9.08
C GLN A 320 -20.09 -6.01 -10.55
N THR A 321 -19.48 -4.97 -11.13
CA THR A 321 -19.62 -4.61 -12.54
C THR A 321 -18.23 -4.61 -13.18
N THR A 322 -18.00 -5.47 -14.18
CA THR A 322 -16.73 -5.46 -14.93
C THR A 322 -16.78 -4.40 -16.03
N PRO A 323 -15.87 -3.42 -16.05
CA PRO A 323 -15.83 -2.43 -17.13
C PRO A 323 -15.46 -3.04 -18.48
N ASP A 324 -16.06 -2.53 -19.56
CA ASP A 324 -15.87 -3.03 -20.93
C ASP A 324 -14.40 -3.01 -21.39
N PHE A 325 -13.61 -2.05 -20.91
CA PHE A 325 -12.19 -1.93 -21.26
C PHE A 325 -11.36 -3.11 -20.73
N ILE A 326 -11.82 -3.82 -19.69
CA ILE A 326 -11.20 -5.06 -19.22
C ILE A 326 -11.40 -6.18 -20.25
N LEU A 327 -12.63 -6.34 -20.74
CA LEU A 327 -13.07 -7.47 -21.58
C LEU A 327 -12.47 -7.41 -23.01
N SER A 328 -12.15 -6.22 -23.48
CA SER A 328 -11.70 -5.97 -24.86
C SER A 328 -10.38 -6.64 -25.28
N LYS A 329 -9.56 -7.13 -24.34
CA LYS A 329 -8.33 -7.89 -24.67
C LYS A 329 -8.56 -9.41 -24.75
N ASP A 330 -9.51 -9.96 -24.00
CA ASP A 330 -9.72 -11.40 -23.96
C ASP A 330 -10.47 -11.90 -25.22
N GLU A 331 -11.33 -11.06 -25.82
CA GLU A 331 -11.96 -11.38 -27.11
C GLU A 331 -11.01 -11.29 -28.32
N ALA A 332 -9.91 -10.53 -28.21
CA ALA A 332 -8.90 -10.47 -29.26
C ALA A 332 -7.97 -11.70 -29.28
N ALA A 333 -8.01 -12.54 -28.25
CA ALA A 333 -7.23 -13.77 -28.12
C ALA A 333 -8.03 -15.05 -28.45
N ALA A 334 -9.31 -14.94 -28.81
CA ALA A 334 -10.07 -16.09 -29.32
C ALA A 334 -9.58 -16.42 -30.76
N PRO A 335 -9.04 -17.62 -31.02
CA PRO A 335 -8.64 -18.01 -32.36
C PRO A 335 -9.89 -18.06 -33.24
N GLY A 336 -9.90 -17.20 -34.25
CA GLY A 336 -11.01 -17.01 -35.17
C GLY A 336 -11.40 -18.30 -35.91
N GLY A 337 -12.70 -18.43 -36.10
CA GLY A 337 -13.33 -18.89 -37.33
C GLY A 337 -12.82 -20.22 -37.89
N ALA A 338 -13.53 -21.30 -37.53
CA ALA A 338 -13.61 -22.45 -38.42
C ALA A 338 -14.18 -21.97 -39.77
N ALA A 339 -13.30 -21.87 -40.76
CA ALA A 339 -13.69 -21.71 -42.14
C ALA A 339 -14.52 -22.93 -42.55
N ALA A 340 -15.78 -22.70 -42.85
CA ALA A 340 -16.59 -23.63 -43.60
C ALA A 340 -16.01 -23.73 -45.03
N THR A 341 -15.52 -24.91 -45.41
CA THR A 341 -15.33 -25.28 -46.81
C THR A 341 -15.81 -26.71 -47.03
N ALA A 342 -16.84 -26.79 -47.88
CA ALA A 342 -17.27 -27.88 -48.77
C ALA A 342 -17.47 -29.29 -48.18
#